data_AF-A0A5N6GK64-F1
#
_entry.id   AF-A0A5N6GK64-F1
#
_cell.length_a   1.000
_cell.length_b   1.000
_cell.length_c   1.000
_cell.angle_alpha   90.00
_cell.angle_beta   90.00
_cell.angle_gamma   90.00
#
_symmetry.space_group_name_H-M   'P 1'
#
loop_
_entity.id
_entity.type
_entity.pdbx_description
1 polymer ?
#
loop_
_entity_poly.entity_id
_entity_poly.type
_entity_poly.pdbx_seq_one_letter_code
_entity_poly.pdbx_strand_id
1 'polypeptide(L)'
;MAVVYRRRRYHWPELQLNIWILIVLSASAICMGIFAWLVSVQSEMRLGTPWLFPFMVVSGALGIFFIILILILAAQRFLLPGIIMLGSFILFVLWLTGLIETSLQLYGVVGNVDDNCQIYIVDNRAGGNNMQTLAWLTQKTICDCWKTAFAFELVNTIFFLWMMIMSWQVNRDVYD
;
A
#
# COMPACT_ATOMS: atom_id res chain seq x y z
N MET A 1 46.64 19.06 -7.64
CA MET A 1 45.99 17.74 -7.42
C MET A 1 44.64 17.77 -8.12
N ALA A 2 44.49 17.09 -9.25
CA ALA A 2 43.20 17.00 -9.92
C ALA A 2 42.33 16.03 -9.12
N VAL A 3 41.26 16.53 -8.50
CA VAL A 3 40.23 15.68 -7.90
C VAL A 3 39.54 14.98 -9.06
N VAL A 4 39.91 13.72 -9.31
CA VAL A 4 39.18 12.86 -10.23
C VAL A 4 37.80 12.65 -9.59
N TYR A 5 36.79 13.38 -10.06
CA TYR A 5 35.39 13.06 -9.78
C TYR A 5 35.09 11.71 -10.43
N ARG A 6 35.42 10.62 -9.73
CA ARG A 6 34.97 9.29 -10.11
C ARG A 6 33.45 9.33 -9.96
N ARG A 7 32.74 9.46 -11.08
CA ARG A 7 31.28 9.40 -11.12
C ARG A 7 30.88 8.03 -10.56
N ARG A 8 30.56 7.98 -9.27
CA ARG A 8 30.27 6.74 -8.56
C ARG A 8 29.01 6.15 -9.20
N ARG A 9 29.15 5.03 -9.90
CA ARG A 9 28.04 4.36 -10.57
C ARG A 9 27.46 3.41 -9.52
N TYR A 10 26.37 3.81 -8.90
CA TYR A 10 25.68 2.97 -7.91
C TYR A 10 25.27 1.64 -8.56
N HIS A 11 25.78 0.54 -8.02
CA HIS A 11 25.36 -0.81 -8.44
C HIS A 11 24.12 -1.22 -7.64
N TRP A 12 23.00 -1.38 -8.33
CA TRP A 12 21.74 -1.81 -7.72
C TRP A 12 21.51 -3.30 -7.99
N PRO A 13 21.06 -4.08 -6.99
CA PRO A 13 20.70 -5.48 -7.21
C PRO A 13 19.43 -5.57 -8.08
N GLU A 14 19.59 -5.87 -9.36
CA GLU A 14 18.50 -5.82 -10.36
C GLU A 14 17.30 -6.70 -9.98
N LEU A 15 17.55 -7.92 -9.49
CA LEU A 15 16.48 -8.83 -9.07
C LEU A 15 15.69 -8.31 -7.87
N GLN A 16 16.40 -7.83 -6.83
CA GLN A 16 15.76 -7.33 -5.61
C GLN A 16 14.94 -6.08 -5.91
N LEU A 17 15.46 -5.16 -6.73
CA LEU A 17 14.77 -3.94 -7.14
C LEU A 17 13.50 -4.26 -7.95
N ASN A 18 13.56 -5.22 -8.89
CA ASN A 18 12.40 -5.58 -9.69
C ASN A 18 11.28 -6.23 -8.86
N ILE A 19 11.65 -7.14 -7.94
CA ILE A 19 10.70 -7.75 -7.00
C ILE A 19 10.04 -6.65 -6.15
N TRP A 20 10.85 -5.72 -5.65
CA TRP A 20 10.36 -4.60 -4.85
C TRP A 20 9.35 -3.75 -5.64
N ILE A 21 9.69 -3.35 -6.88
CA ILE A 21 8.82 -2.55 -7.74
C ILE A 21 7.47 -3.24 -7.97
N LEU A 22 7.47 -4.53 -8.30
CA LEU A 22 6.24 -5.27 -8.58
C LEU A 22 5.33 -5.36 -7.35
N ILE A 23 5.90 -5.63 -6.18
CA ILE A 23 5.14 -5.77 -4.93
C ILE A 23 4.57 -4.43 -4.49
N VAL A 24 5.39 -3.37 -4.48
CA VAL A 24 4.94 -2.04 -4.07
C VAL A 24 3.91 -1.47 -5.04
N LEU A 25 4.08 -1.68 -6.35
CA LEU A 25 3.12 -1.24 -7.37
C LEU A 25 1.77 -1.96 -7.21
N SER A 26 1.79 -3.29 -7.08
CA SER A 26 0.56 -4.09 -6.93
C SER A 26 -0.16 -3.75 -5.62
N ALA A 27 0.55 -3.67 -4.50
CA ALA A 27 -0.03 -3.27 -3.22
C ALA A 27 -0.63 -1.85 -3.27
N SER A 28 0.08 -0.90 -3.87
CA SER A 28 -0.40 0.49 -4.01
C SER A 28 -1.66 0.58 -4.87
N ALA A 29 -1.70 -0.15 -6.00
CA ALA A 29 -2.88 -0.19 -6.88
C ALA A 29 -4.08 -0.87 -6.22
N ILE A 30 -3.86 -1.98 -5.51
CA ILE A 30 -4.91 -2.72 -4.80
C ILE A 30 -5.51 -1.87 -3.68
N CYS A 31 -4.68 -1.30 -2.79
CA CYS A 31 -5.17 -0.45 -1.71
C CYS A 31 -5.90 0.79 -2.25
N MET A 32 -5.33 1.49 -3.26
CA MET A 32 -5.99 2.63 -3.88
C MET A 32 -7.36 2.24 -4.45
N GLY A 33 -7.47 1.10 -5.13
CA GLY A 33 -8.72 0.59 -5.68
C GLY A 33 -9.77 0.27 -4.62
N ILE A 34 -9.37 -0.44 -3.55
CA ILE A 34 -10.26 -0.82 -2.44
C ILE A 34 -10.82 0.43 -1.76
N PHE A 35 -9.96 1.37 -1.36
CA PHE A 35 -10.42 2.56 -0.66
C PHE A 35 -11.23 3.51 -1.56
N ALA A 36 -10.89 3.63 -2.84
CA ALA A 36 -11.68 4.41 -3.79
C ALA A 36 -13.10 3.83 -3.95
N TRP A 37 -13.21 2.50 -4.02
CA TRP A 37 -14.51 1.84 -4.04
C TRP A 37 -15.30 2.05 -2.74
N LEU A 38 -14.64 1.95 -1.58
CA LEU A 38 -15.28 2.21 -0.29
C LEU A 38 -15.78 3.66 -0.16
N VAL A 39 -15.06 4.65 -0.71
CA VAL A 39 -15.56 6.04 -0.79
C VAL A 39 -16.86 6.11 -1.60
N SER A 40 -16.91 5.44 -2.76
CA SER A 40 -18.12 5.40 -3.59
C SER A 40 -19.29 4.72 -2.88
N VAL A 41 -19.03 3.66 -2.11
CA VAL A 41 -20.06 2.98 -1.32
C VAL A 41 -20.62 3.91 -0.23
N GLN A 42 -19.76 4.66 0.47
CA GLN A 42 -20.19 5.63 1.48
C GLN A 42 -21.00 6.79 0.87
N SER A 43 -20.64 7.27 -0.33
CA SER A 43 -21.40 8.33 -1.00
C SER A 43 -22.81 7.91 -1.39
N GLU A 44 -23.00 6.66 -1.83
CA GLU A 44 -24.33 6.12 -2.14
C GLU A 44 -25.19 5.96 -0.88
N MET A 45 -24.58 5.58 0.25
CA MET A 45 -25.28 5.46 1.53
C MET A 45 -25.54 6.80 2.21
N ARG A 46 -25.04 7.92 1.65
CA ARG A 46 -25.12 9.28 2.23
C ARG A 46 -24.60 9.36 3.67
N LEU A 47 -23.59 8.55 3.97
CA LEU A 47 -22.89 8.54 5.25
C LEU A 47 -21.63 9.41 5.17
N GLY A 48 -21.14 9.87 6.32
CA GLY A 48 -19.87 10.58 6.39
C GLY A 48 -18.71 9.67 6.01
N THR A 49 -17.85 10.10 5.10
CA THR A 49 -16.66 9.33 4.70
C THR A 49 -15.59 9.40 5.80
N PRO A 50 -15.15 8.27 6.38
CA PRO A 50 -14.04 8.25 7.31
C PRO A 50 -12.78 8.82 6.64
N TRP A 51 -11.99 9.60 7.37
CA TRP A 51 -10.79 10.26 6.83
C TRP A 51 -9.73 9.27 6.32
N LEU A 52 -9.71 8.05 6.86
CA LEU A 52 -8.84 6.96 6.44
C LEU A 52 -8.98 6.67 4.94
N PHE A 53 -10.20 6.73 4.40
CA PHE A 53 -10.45 6.35 3.01
C PHE A 53 -9.77 7.29 2.01
N PRO A 54 -10.03 8.61 2.01
CA PRO A 54 -9.32 9.53 1.13
C PRO A 54 -7.82 9.57 1.44
N PHE A 55 -7.40 9.41 2.70
CA PHE A 55 -6.00 9.34 3.07
C PHE A 55 -5.27 8.18 2.36
N MET A 56 -5.87 6.99 2.33
CA MET A 56 -5.28 5.82 1.67
C MET A 56 -5.36 5.88 0.15
N VAL A 57 -6.39 6.50 -0.42
CA VAL A 57 -6.44 6.79 -1.86
C VAL A 57 -5.26 7.67 -2.27
N VAL A 58 -5.00 8.76 -1.52
CA VAL A 58 -3.88 9.67 -1.80
C VAL A 58 -2.54 8.97 -1.56
N SER A 59 -2.39 8.22 -0.48
CA SER A 59 -1.15 7.50 -0.15
C SER A 59 -0.83 6.40 -1.16
N GLY A 60 -1.86 5.69 -1.65
CA GLY A 60 -1.75 4.74 -2.76
C GLY A 60 -1.37 5.40 -4.08
N ALA A 61 -1.99 6.54 -4.42
CA ALA A 61 -1.65 7.30 -5.61
C ALA A 61 -0.20 7.84 -5.58
N LEU A 62 0.25 8.33 -4.42
CA LEU A 62 1.64 8.74 -4.21
C LEU A 62 2.61 7.57 -4.34
N GLY A 63 2.23 6.37 -3.86
CA GLY A 63 3.01 5.14 -4.05
C GLY A 63 3.17 4.78 -5.52
N ILE A 64 2.08 4.79 -6.30
CA ILE A 64 2.12 4.54 -7.76
C ILE A 64 2.97 5.59 -8.45
N PHE A 65 2.77 6.87 -8.13
CA PHE A 65 3.56 7.96 -8.68
C PHE A 65 5.06 7.80 -8.39
N PHE A 66 5.42 7.40 -7.18
CA PHE A 66 6.81 7.14 -6.79
C PHE A 66 7.43 5.98 -7.59
N ILE A 67 6.68 4.91 -7.83
CA ILE A 67 7.13 3.81 -8.69
C ILE A 67 7.37 4.28 -10.13
N ILE A 68 6.44 5.06 -10.70
CA ILE A 68 6.60 5.62 -12.06
C ILE A 68 7.87 6.48 -12.12
N LEU A 69 8.11 7.31 -11.10
CA LEU A 69 9.32 8.11 -10.99
C LEU A 69 10.58 7.23 -10.97
N ILE A 70 10.60 6.15 -10.18
CA ILE A 70 11.73 5.21 -10.14
C ILE A 70 11.97 4.56 -11.52
N LEU A 71 10.91 4.14 -12.22
CA LEU A 71 11.03 3.55 -13.56
C LEU A 71 11.62 4.54 -14.58
N ILE A 72 11.24 5.82 -14.51
CA ILE A 72 11.82 6.88 -15.35
C ILE A 72 13.31 7.06 -15.03
N LEU A 73 13.68 7.13 -13.75
CA LEU A 73 15.08 7.27 -13.32
C LEU A 73 15.93 6.03 -13.72
N ALA A 74 15.34 4.84 -13.67
CA ALA A 74 15.95 3.60 -14.12
C ALA A 74 16.24 3.61 -15.62
N ALA A 75 15.28 4.08 -16.43
CA ALA A 75 15.47 4.25 -17.88
C ALA A 75 16.60 5.24 -18.21
N GLN A 76 16.78 6.28 -17.39
CA GLN A 76 17.86 7.26 -17.54
C GLN A 76 19.21 6.80 -16.96
N ARG A 77 19.29 5.61 -16.35
CA ARG A 77 20.48 5.09 -15.64
C ARG A 77 20.98 6.03 -14.52
N PHE A 78 20.08 6.84 -13.96
CA PHE A 78 20.34 7.80 -12.88
C PHE A 78 19.51 7.47 -11.63
N LEU A 79 19.71 6.28 -11.05
CA LEU A 79 19.17 5.99 -9.72
C LEU A 79 20.04 6.66 -8.64
N LEU A 80 19.57 7.80 -8.15
CA LEU A 80 20.17 8.49 -7.01
C LEU A 80 19.63 7.88 -5.70
N PRO A 81 20.45 7.20 -4.88
CA PRO A 81 19.99 6.53 -3.67
C PRO A 81 19.41 7.52 -2.64
N GLY A 82 19.87 8.77 -2.61
CA GLY A 82 19.36 9.80 -1.69
C GLY A 82 17.88 10.14 -1.92
N ILE A 83 17.45 10.27 -3.18
CA ILE A 83 16.04 10.57 -3.51
C ILE A 83 15.15 9.38 -3.15
N ILE A 84 15.61 8.16 -3.47
CA ILE A 84 14.84 6.94 -3.21
C ILE A 84 14.71 6.69 -1.71
N MET A 85 15.77 6.94 -0.93
CA MET A 85 15.74 6.82 0.53
C MET A 85 14.74 7.81 1.15
N LEU A 86 14.80 9.09 0.76
CA LEU A 86 13.87 10.10 1.28
C LEU A 86 12.42 9.80 0.90
N GLY A 87 12.16 9.47 -0.37
CA GLY A 87 10.82 9.13 -0.84
C GLY A 87 10.26 7.88 -0.14
N SER A 88 11.09 6.85 0.06
CA SER A 88 10.69 5.64 0.78
C SER A 88 10.40 5.92 2.25
N PHE A 89 11.14 6.82 2.89
CA PHE A 89 10.87 7.23 4.28
C PHE A 89 9.53 7.95 4.42
N ILE A 90 9.23 8.89 3.52
CA ILE A 90 7.95 9.61 3.53
C ILE A 90 6.79 8.63 3.31
N LEU A 91 6.89 7.77 2.30
CA LEU A 91 5.87 6.77 2.03
C LEU A 91 5.73 5.76 3.17
N PHE A 92 6.83 5.35 3.80
CA PHE A 92 6.79 4.49 4.98
C PHE A 92 5.93 5.08 6.09
N VAL A 93 6.11 6.37 6.43
CA VAL A 93 5.32 7.02 7.49
C VAL A 93 3.84 7.11 7.13
N LEU A 94 3.53 7.47 5.87
CA LEU A 94 2.15 7.53 5.39
C LEU A 94 1.46 6.16 5.45
N TRP A 95 2.12 5.13 4.94
CA TRP A 95 1.58 3.77 4.93
C TRP A 95 1.47 3.17 6.34
N LEU A 96 2.43 3.46 7.23
CA LEU A 96 2.34 3.06 8.63
C LEU A 96 1.16 3.72 9.36
N THR A 97 0.91 5.01 9.09
CA THR A 97 -0.24 5.72 9.66
C THR A 97 -1.55 5.10 9.20
N GLY A 98 -1.66 4.81 7.90
CA GLY A 98 -2.80 4.10 7.33
C GLY A 98 -3.02 2.73 7.96
N LEU A 99 -1.95 1.94 8.10
CA LEU A 99 -1.99 0.62 8.71
C LEU A 99 -2.50 0.63 10.15
N ILE A 100 -2.05 1.60 10.95
CA ILE A 100 -2.49 1.73 12.34
C ILE A 100 -4.00 1.98 12.38
N GLU A 101 -4.49 2.92 11.58
CA GLU A 101 -5.91 3.25 11.53
C GLU A 101 -6.77 2.12 10.97
N THR A 102 -6.32 1.45 9.91
CA THR A 102 -6.97 0.24 9.39
C THR A 102 -7.03 -0.85 10.46
N SER A 103 -5.97 -1.03 11.25
CA SER A 103 -5.95 -2.01 12.34
C SER A 103 -6.92 -1.67 13.47
N LEU A 104 -7.04 -0.38 13.80
CA LEU A 104 -7.99 0.11 14.81
C LEU A 104 -9.44 -0.04 14.35
N GLN A 105 -9.73 0.13 13.06
CA GLN A 105 -11.09 -0.05 12.54
C GLN A 105 -11.42 -1.53 12.34
N LEU A 106 -10.45 -2.35 11.95
CA LEU A 106 -10.66 -3.77 11.71
C LEU A 106 -10.80 -4.56 13.01
N TYR A 107 -9.99 -4.26 14.03
CA TYR A 107 -9.90 -5.02 15.29
C TYR A 107 -10.21 -4.20 16.55
N GLY A 108 -10.69 -2.96 16.40
CA GLY A 108 -10.96 -2.07 17.53
C GLY A 108 -12.19 -2.45 18.34
N VAL A 109 -12.20 -1.97 19.58
CA VAL A 109 -13.27 -2.25 20.57
C VAL A 109 -14.60 -1.56 20.23
N VAL A 110 -14.56 -0.46 19.47
CA VAL A 110 -15.73 0.32 19.07
C VAL A 110 -15.80 0.33 17.55
N GLY A 111 -16.65 -0.51 16.97
CA GLY A 111 -16.78 -0.64 15.51
C GLY A 111 -15.95 -1.76 14.89
N ASN A 112 -15.79 -2.89 15.59
CA ASN A 112 -15.06 -4.06 15.09
C ASN A 112 -15.66 -4.58 13.78
N VAL A 113 -14.98 -4.32 12.66
CA VAL A 113 -15.41 -4.84 11.36
C VAL A 113 -15.32 -6.37 11.36
N ASP A 114 -14.28 -6.97 11.93
CA ASP A 114 -14.10 -8.42 11.93
C ASP A 114 -15.23 -9.16 12.67
N ASP A 115 -15.64 -8.70 13.85
CA ASP A 115 -16.76 -9.32 14.60
C ASP A 115 -18.07 -9.22 13.83
N ASN A 116 -18.34 -8.06 13.21
CA ASN A 116 -19.51 -7.89 12.36
C ASN A 116 -19.44 -8.83 11.15
N CYS A 117 -18.26 -9.01 10.55
CA CYS A 117 -18.07 -9.94 9.45
C CYS A 117 -18.33 -11.39 9.88
N GLN A 118 -17.93 -11.79 11.08
CA GLN A 118 -18.23 -13.13 11.60
C GLN A 118 -19.75 -13.33 11.73
N ILE A 119 -20.43 -12.43 12.45
CA ILE A 119 -21.87 -12.55 12.76
C ILE A 119 -22.72 -12.52 11.49
N TYR A 120 -22.47 -11.59 10.57
CA TYR A 120 -23.34 -11.37 9.41
C TYR A 120 -23.00 -12.23 8.19
N ILE A 121 -21.76 -12.72 8.06
CA ILE A 121 -21.34 -13.50 6.88
C ILE A 121 -21.13 -14.97 7.20
N VAL A 122 -20.40 -15.28 8.27
CA VAL A 122 -20.04 -16.67 8.63
C VAL A 122 -21.24 -17.38 9.26
N ASP A 123 -21.94 -16.72 10.17
CA ASP A 123 -23.05 -17.33 10.91
C ASP A 123 -24.41 -17.22 10.18
N ASN A 124 -24.56 -16.27 9.25
CA ASN A 124 -25.82 -16.01 8.56
C ASN A 124 -25.70 -16.11 7.03
N ARG A 125 -25.35 -17.30 6.54
CA ARG A 125 -25.17 -17.55 5.10
C ARG A 125 -26.49 -17.52 4.34
N ALA A 126 -26.65 -16.55 3.43
CA ALA A 126 -27.75 -16.51 2.47
C ALA A 126 -27.38 -17.17 1.13
N GLY A 127 -28.36 -17.77 0.43
CA GLY A 127 -28.16 -18.43 -0.85
C GLY A 127 -29.39 -18.39 -1.76
N GLY A 128 -29.18 -18.59 -3.07
CA GLY A 128 -30.21 -18.52 -4.12
C GLY A 128 -30.19 -17.20 -4.90
N ASN A 129 -30.92 -17.14 -6.03
CA ASN A 129 -30.99 -15.95 -6.89
C ASN A 129 -32.03 -14.94 -6.38
N ASN A 130 -31.79 -14.37 -5.20
CA ASN A 130 -32.69 -13.40 -4.57
C ASN A 130 -31.90 -12.21 -4.02
N MET A 131 -32.62 -11.12 -3.70
CA MET A 131 -32.02 -9.87 -3.23
C MET A 131 -31.27 -10.03 -1.90
N GLN A 132 -31.67 -11.00 -1.06
CA GLN A 132 -31.00 -11.27 0.22
C GLN A 132 -29.60 -11.84 -0.01
N THR A 133 -29.44 -12.77 -0.96
CA THR A 133 -28.11 -13.28 -1.36
C THR A 133 -27.24 -12.19 -1.96
N LEU A 134 -27.81 -11.26 -2.74
CA LEU A 134 -27.05 -10.12 -3.27
C LEU A 134 -26.52 -9.24 -2.14
N ALA A 135 -27.37 -8.89 -1.16
CA ALA A 135 -26.94 -8.10 0.00
C ALA A 135 -25.85 -8.82 0.82
N TRP A 136 -25.99 -10.13 1.03
CA TRP A 136 -24.97 -10.95 1.70
C TRP A 136 -23.65 -10.97 0.93
N LEU A 137 -23.68 -11.13 -0.40
CA LEU A 137 -22.48 -11.07 -1.24
C LEU A 137 -21.80 -9.71 -1.16
N THR A 138 -22.56 -8.61 -1.18
CA THR A 138 -22.00 -7.26 -1.03
C THR A 138 -21.34 -7.07 0.34
N GLN A 139 -21.98 -7.51 1.43
CA GLN A 139 -21.39 -7.46 2.78
C GLN A 139 -20.11 -8.30 2.85
N LYS A 140 -20.13 -9.50 2.25
CA LYS A 140 -18.95 -10.35 2.14
C LYS A 140 -17.79 -9.67 1.43
N THR A 141 -18.06 -9.02 0.29
CA THR A 141 -17.04 -8.26 -0.45
C THR A 141 -16.43 -7.15 0.41
N ILE A 142 -17.24 -6.40 1.17
CA ILE A 142 -16.72 -5.34 2.05
C ILE A 142 -15.74 -5.93 3.08
N CYS A 143 -16.11 -7.02 3.73
CA CYS A 143 -15.27 -7.69 4.72
C CYS A 143 -13.96 -8.24 4.13
N ASP A 144 -14.04 -8.90 2.98
CA ASP A 144 -12.86 -9.43 2.29
C ASP A 144 -11.95 -8.28 1.81
N CYS A 145 -12.52 -7.14 1.40
CA CYS A 145 -11.76 -5.92 1.06
C CYS A 145 -10.99 -5.36 2.25
N TRP A 146 -11.60 -5.29 3.45
CA TRP A 146 -10.91 -4.81 4.65
C TRP A 146 -9.72 -5.67 5.04
N LYS A 147 -9.88 -7.00 5.04
CA LYS A 147 -8.80 -7.94 5.34
C LYS A 147 -7.68 -7.87 4.30
N THR A 148 -8.07 -7.72 3.03
CA THR A 148 -7.13 -7.56 1.92
C THR A 148 -6.34 -6.25 2.05
N ALA A 149 -7.01 -5.13 2.32
CA ALA A 149 -6.37 -3.82 2.51
C ALA A 149 -5.35 -3.88 3.65
N PHE A 150 -5.73 -4.40 4.82
CA PHE A 150 -4.82 -4.56 5.94
C PHE A 150 -3.57 -5.39 5.59
N ALA A 151 -3.76 -6.53 4.91
CA ALA A 151 -2.63 -7.38 4.52
C ALA A 151 -1.67 -6.67 3.56
N PHE A 152 -2.19 -5.99 2.53
CA PHE A 152 -1.35 -5.27 1.56
C PHE A 152 -0.70 -4.02 2.16
N GLU A 153 -1.35 -3.33 3.09
CA GLU A 153 -0.75 -2.23 3.84
C GLU A 153 0.45 -2.70 4.67
N LEU A 154 0.33 -3.84 5.34
CA LEU A 154 1.41 -4.43 6.13
C LEU A 154 2.59 -4.81 5.24
N VAL A 155 2.32 -5.52 4.15
CA VAL A 155 3.34 -5.88 3.16
C VAL A 155 4.05 -4.64 2.64
N ASN A 156 3.30 -3.62 2.21
CA ASN A 156 3.90 -2.45 1.60
C ASN A 156 4.74 -1.62 2.60
N THR A 157 4.29 -1.51 3.84
CA THR A 157 5.02 -0.83 4.91
C THR A 157 6.38 -1.50 5.17
N ILE A 158 6.43 -2.83 5.20
CA ILE A 158 7.68 -3.60 5.32
C ILE A 158 8.58 -3.36 4.12
N PHE A 159 8.02 -3.35 2.91
CA PHE A 159 8.79 -3.15 1.69
C PHE A 159 9.38 -1.74 1.59
N PHE A 160 8.69 -0.69 2.04
CA PHE A 160 9.29 0.65 2.12
C PHE A 160 10.45 0.70 3.12
N LEU A 161 10.32 0.00 4.26
CA LEU A 161 11.42 -0.13 5.21
C LEU A 161 12.61 -0.86 4.59
N TRP A 162 12.36 -1.94 3.85
CA TRP A 162 13.40 -2.67 3.15
C TRP A 162 14.09 -1.81 2.06
N MET A 163 13.35 -0.97 1.33
CA MET A 163 13.91 -0.04 0.35
C MET A 163 14.88 0.97 0.98
N MET A 164 14.58 1.45 2.18
CA MET A 164 15.49 2.34 2.93
C MET A 164 16.81 1.64 3.23
N ILE A 165 16.75 0.37 3.66
CA ILE A 165 17.94 -0.44 3.95
C ILE A 165 18.74 -0.69 2.67
N MET A 166 18.10 -1.11 1.57
CA MET A 166 18.77 -1.32 0.28
C MET A 166 19.43 -0.03 -0.22
N SER A 167 18.72 1.10 -0.15
CA SER A 167 19.27 2.41 -0.57
C SER A 167 20.48 2.82 0.27
N TRP A 168 20.49 2.49 1.57
CA TRP A 168 21.63 2.71 2.45
C TRP A 168 22.83 1.81 2.09
N GLN A 169 22.58 0.54 1.83
CA GLN A 169 23.63 -0.42 1.41
C GLN A 169 24.27 -0.01 0.08
N VAL A 170 23.46 0.43 -0.89
CA VAL A 170 23.95 0.94 -2.18
C VAL A 170 24.75 2.23 -2.01
N ASN A 171 24.36 3.12 -1.09
CA ASN A 171 25.13 4.35 -0.84
C ASN A 171 26.51 4.08 -0.20
N ARG A 172 26.65 2.96 0.53
CA ARG A 172 27.91 2.50 1.13
C ARG A 172 28.75 1.60 0.22
N ASP A 173 28.34 1.41 -1.04
CA ASP A 173 29.00 0.53 -2.02
C ASP A 173 29.18 -0.92 -1.52
N VAL A 174 28.23 -1.45 -0.74
CA VAL A 174 28.33 -2.83 -0.16
C VAL A 174 28.21 -3.93 -1.23
N TYR A 175 27.69 -3.59 -2.41
CA TYR A 175 27.47 -4.51 -3.53
C TYR A 175 28.60 -4.49 -4.58
N ASP A 176 29.68 -3.75 -4.33
CA ASP A 176 30.94 -3.79 -5.12
C ASP A 176 31.87 -4.90 -4.58
#